data_AF-A0A814JD54-F1
#
_entry.id   AF-A0A814JD54-F1
#
_cell.length_a   1.000
_cell.length_b   1.000
_cell.length_c   1.000
_cell.angle_alpha   90.00
_cell.angle_beta   90.00
_cell.angle_gamma   90.00
#
_symmetry.space_group_name_H-M   'P 1'
#
loop_
_entity.id
_entity.type
_entity.pdbx_description
1 polymer ?
#
loop_
_entity_poly.entity_id
_entity_poly.type
_entity_poly.pdbx_seq_one_letter_code
_entity_poly.pdbx_strand_id
1 'polypeptide(L)'
;DLHPKQSSLIQVEFISQHISTIILVEVCRLPTDQQQLKFWLIKSIFKYIFQEKNTMYIWGDPIKELSTFVTYGLFTSDEFQIEKLVNMQHKFKKWFRRQYQFDPTGGNLWGLQPAILATYGEFLDKTETLNIWNRGLGQPNQYNNAKIQSMICYAVNDCLAVTKLAHTISCFFYLIKK
;
A
#
# COMPACT_ATOMS: atom_id res chain seq x y z
N ASP A 1 -12.71 16.57 -17.23
CA ASP A 1 -12.66 15.26 -16.54
C ASP A 1 -13.00 15.39 -15.07
N LEU A 2 -14.25 15.06 -14.74
CA LEU A 2 -14.96 15.38 -13.48
C LEU A 2 -15.38 14.11 -12.72
N HIS A 3 -14.67 13.00 -12.90
CA HIS A 3 -14.92 11.81 -12.08
C HIS A 3 -14.06 11.88 -10.82
N PRO A 4 -14.66 11.84 -9.61
CA PRO A 4 -13.91 11.93 -8.38
C PRO A 4 -12.96 10.73 -8.28
N LYS A 5 -11.82 10.96 -7.63
CA LYS A 5 -10.78 9.97 -7.28
C LYS A 5 -11.37 8.77 -6.55
N GLN A 6 -12.02 7.87 -7.28
CA GLN A 6 -12.56 6.66 -6.72
C GLN A 6 -11.42 5.67 -6.56
N SER A 7 -11.14 5.30 -5.31
CA SER A 7 -10.12 4.30 -4.98
C SER A 7 -10.42 3.01 -5.72
N SER A 8 -9.45 2.49 -6.48
CA SER A 8 -9.69 1.43 -7.47
C SER A 8 -8.88 0.17 -7.25
N LEU A 9 -7.81 0.25 -6.46
CA LEU A 9 -6.90 -0.86 -6.20
C LEU A 9 -6.45 -0.85 -4.74
N ILE A 10 -6.53 -1.99 -4.07
CA ILE A 10 -5.83 -2.25 -2.80
C ILE A 10 -4.65 -3.16 -3.11
N GLN A 11 -3.47 -2.79 -2.60
CA GLN A 11 -2.24 -3.57 -2.71
C GLN A 11 -1.89 -4.06 -1.30
N VAL A 12 -1.74 -5.38 -1.12
CA VAL A 12 -1.39 -5.97 0.17
C VAL A 12 -0.26 -6.96 -0.01
N GLU A 13 0.84 -6.73 0.69
CA GLU A 13 1.95 -7.67 0.79
C GLU A 13 1.84 -8.48 2.08
N PHE A 14 1.78 -9.80 1.96
CA PHE A 14 1.89 -10.74 3.08
C PHE A 14 3.34 -11.20 3.19
N ILE A 15 3.99 -10.83 4.29
CA ILE A 15 5.39 -11.15 4.52
C ILE A 15 5.45 -12.33 5.51
N SER A 16 6.02 -13.45 5.07
CA SER A 16 6.40 -14.57 5.93
C SER A 16 7.93 -14.70 5.99
N GLN A 17 8.45 -15.60 6.83
CA GLN A 17 9.91 -15.79 7.00
C GLN A 17 10.65 -16.18 5.70
N HIS A 18 9.95 -16.81 4.75
CA HIS A 18 10.58 -17.38 3.56
C HIS A 18 9.98 -16.85 2.25
N ILE A 19 8.71 -16.42 2.27
CA ILE A 19 7.97 -16.04 1.07
C ILE A 19 7.22 -14.75 1.36
N SER A 20 7.26 -13.84 0.39
CA SER A 20 6.33 -12.72 0.32
C SER A 20 5.29 -12.99 -0.76
N THR A 21 4.03 -12.64 -0.50
CA THR A 21 2.93 -12.75 -1.47
C THR A 21 2.22 -11.42 -1.57
N ILE A 22 2.13 -10.87 -2.79
CA ILE A 22 1.40 -9.63 -3.05
C ILE A 22 0.04 -9.96 -3.65
N ILE A 23 -1.01 -9.44 -3.04
CA ILE A 23 -2.38 -9.50 -3.54
C ILE A 23 -2.78 -8.11 -4.02
N LEU A 24 -3.26 -8.05 -5.26
CA LEU A 24 -3.84 -6.86 -5.88
C LEU A 24 -5.36 -7.05 -5.97
N VAL A 25 -6.13 -6.17 -5.35
CA VAL A 25 -7.60 -6.25 -5.30
C VAL A 25 -8.21 -5.05 -6.02
N GLU A 26 -8.80 -5.30 -7.18
CA GLU A 26 -9.52 -4.29 -7.98
C GLU A 26 -10.92 -4.03 -7.39
N VAL A 27 -11.04 -3.04 -6.49
CA VAL A 27 -12.27 -2.85 -5.71
C VAL A 27 -13.46 -2.37 -6.54
N CYS A 28 -13.23 -1.65 -7.65
CA CYS A 28 -14.28 -1.24 -8.58
C CYS A 28 -14.87 -2.41 -9.38
N ARG A 29 -14.34 -3.64 -9.20
CA ARG A 29 -14.76 -4.85 -9.89
C ARG A 29 -15.11 -5.99 -8.96
N LEU A 30 -15.35 -5.67 -7.70
CA LEU A 30 -15.95 -6.63 -6.78
C LEU A 30 -17.30 -7.08 -7.31
N PRO A 31 -17.72 -8.33 -7.02
CA PRO A 31 -19.07 -8.75 -7.31
C PRO A 31 -20.09 -7.77 -6.74
N THR A 32 -21.04 -7.34 -7.57
CA THR A 32 -22.09 -6.39 -7.15
C THR A 32 -23.03 -6.98 -6.12
N ASP A 33 -23.29 -8.29 -6.21
CA ASP A 33 -24.03 -9.03 -5.20
C ASP A 33 -23.08 -9.54 -4.11
N GLN A 34 -23.22 -8.98 -2.91
CA GLN A 34 -22.40 -9.31 -1.74
C GLN A 34 -22.68 -10.72 -1.19
N GLN A 35 -23.77 -11.38 -1.61
CA GLN A 35 -24.06 -12.76 -1.25
C GLN A 35 -23.30 -13.77 -2.10
N GLN A 36 -22.64 -13.34 -3.18
CA GLN A 36 -21.84 -14.25 -4.00
C GLN A 36 -20.66 -14.80 -3.19
N LEU A 37 -20.42 -16.11 -3.32
CA LEU A 37 -19.29 -16.80 -2.69
C LEU A 37 -17.96 -16.09 -2.96
N LYS A 38 -17.75 -15.59 -4.17
CA LYS A 38 -16.54 -14.85 -4.54
C LYS A 38 -16.36 -13.58 -3.70
N PHE A 39 -17.42 -12.80 -3.47
CA PHE A 39 -17.36 -11.62 -2.63
C PHE A 39 -17.03 -12.00 -1.18
N TRP A 40 -17.70 -13.04 -0.67
CA TRP A 40 -17.47 -13.53 0.70
C TRP A 40 -16.04 -14.04 0.91
N LEU A 41 -15.45 -14.71 -0.08
CA LEU A 41 -14.05 -15.15 -0.02
C LEU A 41 -13.09 -13.95 0.03
N ILE A 42 -13.30 -12.94 -0.82
CA ILE A 42 -12.47 -11.72 -0.81
C ILE A 42 -12.62 -11.01 0.54
N LYS A 43 -13.85 -10.83 1.03
CA LYS A 43 -14.13 -10.25 2.35
C LYS A 43 -13.43 -11.01 3.48
N SER A 44 -13.41 -12.34 3.41
CA SER A 44 -12.73 -13.19 4.39
C SER A 44 -11.22 -12.99 4.40
N ILE A 45 -10.60 -12.69 3.24
CA ILE A 45 -9.19 -12.31 3.17
C ILE A 45 -8.95 -11.01 3.95
N PHE A 46 -9.79 -9.99 3.78
CA PHE A 46 -9.68 -8.73 4.54
C PHE A 46 -9.91 -8.91 6.04
N LYS A 47 -10.89 -9.72 6.42
CA LYS A 47 -11.08 -10.11 7.82
C LYS A 47 -9.84 -10.79 8.40
N TYR A 48 -9.12 -11.59 7.61
CA TYR A 48 -7.86 -12.20 8.02
C TYR A 48 -6.72 -11.17 8.10
N ILE A 49 -6.61 -10.25 7.14
CA ILE A 49 -5.61 -9.16 7.12
C ILE A 49 -5.72 -8.32 8.40
N PHE A 50 -6.93 -7.93 8.80
CA PHE A 50 -7.18 -7.06 9.94
C PHE A 50 -7.22 -7.76 11.30
N GLN A 51 -6.85 -9.04 11.40
CA GLN A 51 -6.74 -9.72 12.69
C GLN A 51 -5.72 -9.05 13.61
N GLU A 52 -6.00 -9.00 14.92
CA GLU A 52 -5.21 -8.29 15.94
C GLU A 52 -3.73 -8.72 16.02
N LYS A 53 -3.44 -9.96 15.62
CA LYS A 53 -2.08 -10.51 15.59
C LYS A 53 -1.21 -9.92 14.47
N ASN A 54 -1.82 -9.30 13.46
CA ASN A 54 -1.11 -8.75 12.33
C ASN A 54 -0.71 -7.29 12.60
N THR A 55 0.53 -6.94 12.28
CA THR A 55 0.97 -5.54 12.21
C THR A 55 0.97 -5.12 10.76
N MET A 56 0.31 -4.01 10.43
CA MET A 56 0.24 -3.52 9.07
C MET A 56 1.12 -2.29 8.89
N TYR A 57 1.94 -2.30 7.85
CA TYR A 57 2.79 -1.18 7.47
C TYR A 57 2.19 -0.48 6.27
N ILE A 58 1.85 0.80 6.42
CA ILE A 58 1.17 1.57 5.38
C ILE A 58 1.97 2.85 5.12
N TRP A 59 2.17 3.19 3.84
CA TRP A 59 2.76 4.46 3.44
C TRP A 59 1.68 5.51 3.23
N GLY A 60 1.53 6.41 4.20
CA GLY A 60 0.46 7.40 4.23
C GLY A 60 -0.27 7.36 5.57
N ASP A 61 -1.31 8.18 5.70
CA ASP A 61 -2.19 8.15 6.87
C ASP A 61 -3.12 6.94 6.80
N PRO A 62 -2.99 5.94 7.71
CA PRO A 62 -3.74 4.69 7.58
C PRO A 62 -5.27 4.86 7.58
N ILE A 63 -5.78 5.79 8.39
CA ILE A 63 -7.23 6.02 8.52
C ILE A 63 -7.73 6.65 7.23
N LYS A 64 -7.03 7.67 6.73
CA LYS A 64 -7.38 8.34 5.48
C LYS A 64 -7.34 7.38 4.30
N GLU A 65 -6.28 6.58 4.16
CA GLU A 65 -6.14 5.62 3.05
C GLU A 65 -7.25 4.55 3.09
N LEU A 66 -7.44 3.89 4.23
CA LEU A 66 -8.41 2.78 4.36
C LEU A 66 -9.86 3.24 4.33
N SER A 67 -10.17 4.42 4.88
CA SER A 67 -11.56 4.95 4.90
C SER A 67 -12.17 5.06 3.51
N THR A 68 -11.37 5.30 2.47
CA THR A 68 -11.86 5.39 1.09
C THR A 68 -12.38 4.06 0.54
N PHE A 69 -12.06 2.94 1.19
CA PHE A 69 -12.44 1.60 0.77
C PHE A 69 -13.60 0.99 1.58
N VAL A 70 -14.00 1.62 2.69
CA VAL A 70 -15.09 1.11 3.56
C VAL A 70 -16.41 0.98 2.80
N THR A 71 -16.65 1.88 1.85
CA THR A 71 -17.87 1.88 1.00
C THR A 71 -18.02 0.64 0.13
N TYR A 72 -16.94 -0.14 -0.10
CA TYR A 72 -16.97 -1.37 -0.88
C TYR A 72 -17.43 -2.60 -0.07
N GLY A 73 -17.65 -2.46 1.24
CA GLY A 73 -18.20 -3.53 2.09
C GLY A 73 -17.25 -4.70 2.37
N LEU A 74 -15.97 -4.57 1.99
CA LEU A 74 -14.91 -5.54 2.27
C LEU A 74 -14.53 -5.57 3.75
N PHE A 75 -14.67 -4.44 4.43
CA PHE A 75 -14.40 -4.25 5.85
C PHE A 75 -15.07 -2.96 6.32
N THR A 76 -15.12 -2.78 7.63
CA THR A 76 -15.68 -1.62 8.34
C THR A 76 -14.58 -0.86 9.07
N SER A 77 -14.88 0.38 9.47
CA SER A 77 -13.93 1.20 10.24
C SER A 77 -13.53 0.59 11.58
N ASP A 78 -14.40 -0.25 12.15
CA ASP A 78 -14.18 -0.90 13.44
C ASP A 78 -13.26 -2.13 13.32
N GLU A 79 -13.13 -2.71 12.11
CA GLU A 79 -12.33 -3.92 11.90
C GLU A 79 -10.83 -3.66 11.86
N PHE A 80 -10.37 -2.46 11.50
CA PHE A 80 -8.95 -2.11 11.53
C PHE A 80 -8.57 -1.33 12.79
N GLN A 81 -7.89 -2.00 13.72
CA GLN A 81 -7.42 -1.37 14.95
C GLN A 81 -6.26 -0.40 14.67
N ILE A 82 -6.47 0.88 14.95
CA ILE A 82 -5.50 1.96 14.67
C ILE A 82 -4.12 1.68 15.29
N GLU A 83 -4.08 1.06 16.47
CA GLU A 83 -2.83 0.75 17.18
C GLU A 83 -1.94 -0.26 16.43
N LYS A 84 -2.50 -1.06 15.53
CA LYS A 84 -1.79 -2.04 14.69
C LYS A 84 -1.38 -1.48 13.33
N LEU A 85 -1.84 -0.26 13.00
CA LEU A 85 -1.52 0.44 11.77
C LEU A 85 -0.27 1.29 11.97
N VAL A 86 0.83 0.86 11.35
CA VAL A 86 2.09 1.58 11.37
C VAL A 86 2.16 2.51 10.16
N ASN A 87 2.05 3.81 10.42
CA ASN A 87 2.33 4.85 9.43
C ASN A 87 3.84 4.91 9.14
N MET A 88 4.25 4.29 8.03
CA MET A 88 5.64 4.21 7.60
C MET A 88 6.20 5.55 7.12
N GLN A 89 5.35 6.42 6.56
CA GLN A 89 5.75 7.75 6.14
C GLN A 89 6.20 8.60 7.34
N HIS A 90 5.45 8.54 8.45
CA HIS A 90 5.82 9.21 9.69
C HIS A 90 7.05 8.58 10.34
N LYS A 91 7.13 7.24 10.40
CA LYS A 91 8.31 6.53 10.92
C LYS A 91 9.57 6.86 10.14
N PHE A 92 9.48 6.90 8.81
CA PHE A 92 10.59 7.27 7.93
C PHE A 92 11.07 8.69 8.22
N LYS A 93 10.17 9.67 8.26
CA LYS A 93 10.54 11.07 8.56
C LYS A 93 11.28 11.20 9.90
N LYS A 94 10.78 10.52 10.94
CA LYS A 94 11.42 10.52 12.27
C LYS A 94 12.79 9.84 12.24
N TRP A 95 12.91 8.71 11.55
CA TRP A 95 14.17 8.00 11.39
C TRP A 95 15.20 8.85 10.63
N PHE A 96 14.82 9.43 9.49
CA PHE A 96 15.68 10.23 8.62
C PHE A 96 16.20 11.47 9.35
N ARG A 97 15.32 12.23 10.02
CA ARG A 97 15.72 13.39 10.83
C ARG A 97 16.74 13.03 11.91
N ARG A 98 16.64 11.84 12.51
CA ARG A 98 17.61 11.37 13.52
C ARG A 98 18.96 11.00 12.90
N GLN A 99 18.97 10.40 11.71
CA GLN A 99 20.21 10.04 11.03
C GLN A 99 20.98 11.27 10.56
N TYR A 100 20.29 12.18 9.89
CA TYR A 100 20.92 13.25 9.13
C TYR A 100 20.82 14.62 9.80
N GLN A 101 20.13 14.73 10.94
CA GLN A 101 19.92 15.96 11.71
C GLN A 101 19.33 17.12 10.88
N PHE A 102 18.64 16.78 9.80
CA PHE A 102 18.05 17.73 8.85
C PHE A 102 16.72 17.18 8.32
N ASP A 103 15.83 18.09 7.91
CA ASP A 103 14.58 17.75 7.26
C ASP A 103 14.44 18.48 5.91
N PRO A 104 14.71 17.78 4.78
CA PRO A 104 14.60 18.40 3.46
C PRO A 104 13.15 18.74 3.09
N THR A 105 12.15 18.19 3.80
CA THR A 105 10.74 18.46 3.50
C THR A 105 10.23 19.74 4.16
N GLY A 106 11.06 20.42 4.97
CA GLY A 106 10.66 21.64 5.68
C GLY A 106 9.47 21.42 6.62
N GLY A 107 9.34 20.22 7.20
CA GLY A 107 8.20 19.89 8.05
C GLY A 107 7.04 19.19 7.33
N ASN A 108 7.06 19.05 6.00
CA ASN A 108 6.05 18.32 5.24
C ASN A 108 6.20 16.79 5.36
N LEU A 109 5.26 16.03 4.77
CA LEU A 109 5.36 14.57 4.70
C LEU A 109 6.18 14.16 3.46
N TRP A 110 6.92 13.06 3.59
CA TRP A 110 7.75 12.52 2.51
C TRP A 110 6.90 11.78 1.48
N GLY A 111 7.09 12.05 0.18
CA GLY A 111 6.64 11.13 -0.86
C GLY A 111 7.44 9.82 -0.82
N LEU A 112 6.85 8.71 -1.26
CA LEU A 112 7.53 7.40 -1.29
C LEU A 112 8.78 7.44 -2.18
N GLN A 113 8.67 8.04 -3.36
CA GLN A 113 9.77 8.18 -4.31
C GLN A 113 10.97 8.96 -3.73
N PRO A 114 10.81 10.19 -3.20
CA PRO A 114 11.89 10.87 -2.51
C PRO A 114 12.51 10.07 -1.36
N ALA A 115 11.69 9.32 -0.60
CA ALA A 115 12.20 8.51 0.51
C ALA A 115 13.09 7.35 0.03
N ILE A 116 12.68 6.66 -1.03
CA ILE A 116 13.49 5.60 -1.67
C ILE A 116 14.78 6.16 -2.24
N LEU A 117 14.71 7.28 -2.96
CA LEU A 117 15.89 7.93 -3.53
C LEU A 117 16.88 8.36 -2.43
N ALA A 118 16.39 8.98 -1.35
CA ALA A 118 17.24 9.43 -0.25
C ALA A 118 17.87 8.28 0.53
N THR A 119 17.25 7.10 0.54
CA THR A 119 17.73 5.94 1.33
C THR A 119 18.64 5.02 0.53
N TYR A 120 18.31 4.79 -0.75
CA TYR A 120 18.96 3.77 -1.58
C TYR A 120 19.60 4.32 -2.86
N GLY A 121 19.40 5.61 -3.20
CA GLY A 121 19.86 6.16 -4.48
C GLY A 121 19.09 5.61 -5.69
N GLU A 122 17.92 5.02 -5.47
CA GLU A 122 17.10 4.35 -6.47
C GLU A 122 15.88 5.20 -6.86
N PHE A 123 15.38 5.02 -8.09
CA PHE A 123 14.13 5.60 -8.55
C PHE A 123 13.08 4.51 -8.71
N LEU A 124 11.89 4.68 -8.13
CA LEU A 124 10.74 3.87 -8.49
C LEU A 124 10.26 4.27 -9.88
N ASP A 125 9.78 3.28 -10.63
CA ASP A 125 9.08 3.53 -11.87
C ASP A 125 7.83 4.40 -11.61
N LYS A 126 7.63 5.41 -12.46
CA LYS A 126 6.50 6.35 -12.39
C LYS A 126 5.60 6.29 -13.63
N THR A 127 5.86 5.36 -14.54
CA THR A 127 5.15 5.21 -15.82
C THR A 127 3.64 5.05 -15.65
N GLU A 128 3.18 4.45 -14.55
CA GLU A 128 1.75 4.15 -14.32
C GLU A 128 1.09 5.06 -13.27
N THR A 129 1.79 6.11 -12.81
CA THR A 129 1.30 7.04 -11.77
C THR A 129 -0.03 7.70 -12.15
N LEU A 130 -0.16 8.09 -13.43
CA LEU A 130 -1.34 8.78 -13.96
C LEU A 130 -2.31 7.85 -14.69
N ASN A 131 -2.13 6.54 -14.57
CA ASN A 131 -2.99 5.60 -15.27
C ASN A 131 -4.41 5.56 -14.67
N ILE A 132 -5.37 5.14 -15.47
CA ILE A 132 -6.78 5.07 -15.11
C ILE A 132 -7.07 3.69 -14.50
N TRP A 133 -6.76 3.53 -13.21
CA TRP A 133 -6.82 2.25 -12.50
C TRP A 133 -8.23 1.65 -12.35
N ASN A 134 -9.29 2.46 -12.45
CA ASN A 134 -10.68 1.97 -12.41
C ASN A 134 -11.10 1.18 -13.66
N ARG A 135 -10.31 1.24 -14.75
CA ARG A 135 -10.50 0.45 -15.98
C ARG A 135 -10.01 -0.98 -15.87
N GLY A 136 -9.29 -1.29 -14.80
CA GLY A 136 -8.92 -2.62 -14.38
C GLY A 136 -7.94 -3.41 -15.26
N LEU A 137 -7.27 -4.36 -14.64
CA LEU A 137 -6.14 -5.12 -15.17
C LEU A 137 -6.56 -6.25 -16.12
N GLY A 138 -7.81 -6.72 -16.02
CA GLY A 138 -8.32 -7.89 -16.75
C GLY A 138 -9.06 -7.62 -18.07
N GLN A 139 -9.01 -6.40 -18.65
CA GLN A 139 -9.71 -6.11 -19.92
C GLN A 139 -8.76 -6.11 -21.13
N PRO A 140 -8.64 -7.23 -21.87
CA PRO A 140 -7.72 -7.35 -23.00
C PRO A 140 -8.07 -6.42 -24.16
N ASN A 141 -9.32 -5.97 -24.27
CA ASN A 141 -9.75 -5.04 -25.32
C ASN A 141 -9.26 -3.61 -25.09
N GLN A 142 -8.72 -3.30 -23.91
CA GLN A 142 -8.35 -1.94 -23.51
C GLN A 142 -6.84 -1.76 -23.33
N TYR A 143 -6.16 -2.80 -22.83
CA TYR A 143 -4.72 -2.81 -22.66
C TYR A 143 -4.15 -4.10 -23.24
N ASN A 144 -3.03 -3.98 -23.95
CA ASN A 144 -2.25 -5.15 -24.32
C ASN A 144 -1.56 -5.76 -23.08
N ASN A 145 -1.11 -7.01 -23.20
CA ASN A 145 -0.46 -7.72 -22.10
C ASN A 145 0.76 -6.97 -21.53
N ALA A 146 1.52 -6.27 -22.37
CA ALA A 146 2.68 -5.50 -21.92
C ALA A 146 2.28 -4.34 -20.99
N LYS A 147 1.20 -3.63 -21.32
CA LYS A 147 0.68 -2.55 -20.48
C LYS A 147 0.10 -3.07 -19.16
N ILE A 148 -0.62 -4.20 -19.19
CA ILE A 148 -1.12 -4.86 -17.97
C ILE A 148 0.05 -5.25 -17.07
N GLN A 149 1.11 -5.85 -17.63
CA GLN A 149 2.31 -6.20 -16.87
C GLN A 149 3.01 -4.97 -16.30
N SER A 150 3.13 -3.88 -17.08
CA SER A 150 3.66 -2.59 -16.59
C SER A 150 2.89 -2.09 -15.37
N MET A 151 1.55 -2.12 -15.42
CA MET A 151 0.70 -1.76 -14.29
C MET A 151 0.93 -2.67 -13.08
N ILE A 152 0.93 -3.99 -13.27
CA ILE A 152 1.17 -4.93 -12.17
C ILE A 152 2.54 -4.68 -11.53
N CYS A 153 3.59 -4.55 -12.34
CA CYS A 153 4.95 -4.27 -11.86
C CYS A 153 5.01 -2.95 -11.07
N TYR A 154 4.36 -1.89 -11.57
CA TYR A 154 4.27 -0.62 -10.85
C TYR A 154 3.64 -0.81 -9.46
N ALA A 155 2.47 -1.47 -9.39
CA ALA A 155 1.76 -1.68 -8.14
C ALA A 155 2.55 -2.55 -7.14
N VAL A 156 3.22 -3.59 -7.65
CA VAL A 156 4.10 -4.46 -6.87
C VAL A 156 5.30 -3.68 -6.32
N ASN A 157 5.94 -2.86 -7.15
CA ASN A 157 7.11 -2.08 -6.76
C ASN A 157 6.79 -1.04 -5.68
N ASP A 158 5.62 -0.39 -5.74
CA ASP A 158 5.17 0.51 -4.68
C ASP A 158 5.02 -0.25 -3.34
N CYS A 159 4.45 -1.46 -3.32
CA CYS A 159 4.36 -2.30 -2.12
C CYS A 159 5.75 -2.70 -1.57
N LEU A 160 6.61 -3.24 -2.44
CA LEU A 160 7.95 -3.69 -2.07
C LEU A 160 8.82 -2.55 -1.55
N ALA A 161 8.65 -1.33 -2.08
CA ALA A 161 9.36 -0.15 -1.61
C ALA A 161 9.03 0.17 -0.14
N VAL A 162 7.76 0.06 0.26
CA VAL A 162 7.35 0.26 1.66
C VAL A 162 7.99 -0.79 2.56
N THR A 163 7.99 -2.06 2.14
CA THR A 163 8.62 -3.17 2.87
C THR A 163 10.12 -2.97 3.02
N LYS A 164 10.80 -2.54 1.95
CA LYS A 164 12.24 -2.23 1.94
C LYS A 164 12.57 -1.14 2.98
N LEU A 165 11.81 -0.04 2.99
CA LEU A 165 11.95 1.03 3.99
C LEU A 165 11.64 0.53 5.41
N ALA A 166 10.58 -0.26 5.59
CA ALA A 166 10.22 -0.83 6.89
C ALA A 166 11.32 -1.71 7.46
N HIS A 167 11.97 -2.52 6.63
CA HIS A 167 13.12 -3.32 7.03
C HIS A 167 14.30 -2.44 7.49
N THR A 168 14.70 -1.45 6.69
CA THR A 168 15.80 -0.53 7.06
C THR A 168 15.52 0.22 8.36
N ILE A 169 14.31 0.77 8.52
CA ILE A 169 13.93 1.50 9.73
C ILE A 169 13.90 0.57 10.94
N SER A 170 13.36 -0.64 10.80
CA SER A 170 13.22 -1.59 11.90
C SER A 170 14.56 -2.14 12.38
N CYS A 171 15.46 -2.51 11.47
CA CYS A 171 16.83 -2.93 11.82
C CYS A 171 17.58 -1.83 12.59
N PHE A 172 17.36 -0.56 12.24
CA PHE A 172 17.98 0.55 12.95
C PHE A 172 17.49 0.70 14.39
N PHE A 173 16.21 0.46 14.66
CA PHE A 173 15.68 0.47 16.03
C PHE A 173 16.24 -0.66 16.90
N TYR A 174 16.64 -1.80 16.32
CA TYR A 174 17.35 -2.85 17.06
C TYR A 174 18.78 -2.46 17.42
N LEU A 175 19.47 -1.67 16.58
CA LEU A 175 20.85 -1.23 16.84
C LEU A 175 20.94 -0.13 17.91
N ILE A 176 19.90 0.69 18.10
CA ILE A 176 19.85 1.74 19.13
C ILE A 176 19.44 1.23 20.53
N LYS A 177 19.01 -0.03 20.66
CA LYS A 177 18.81 -0.66 21.98
C LYS A 177 20.08 -1.40 22.41
N LYS A 178 21.08 -0.65 22.92
CA LYS A 178 22.13 -1.17 23.79
C LYS A 178 22.32 -0.24 24.97
#